data_AF-A0A6C0ULY8-F1
#
_entry.id   AF-A0A6C0ULY8-F1
#
_cell.length_a   1.000
_cell.length_b   1.000
_cell.length_c   1.000
_cell.angle_alpha   90.00
_cell.angle_beta   90.00
_cell.angle_gamma   90.00
#
_symmetry.space_group_name_H-M   'P 1'
#
loop_
_entity.id
_entity.type
_entity.pdbx_description
1 polymer ?
#
loop_
_entity_poly.entity_id
_entity_poly.type
_entity_poly.pdbx_seq_one_letter_code
_entity_poly.pdbx_strand_id
1 'polypeptide(L)'
;MYGDIVYDRDRVDEDEVEEEDTSLFVVVNLPEASIAEWEVDDGETVADRDPHYPPTDDVVVVVERDVLDEEIPSWDEREAELPLEALDEAGVAYTPYPSLRLRLYEPSHLRDSTFS
;
A
#
# COMPACT_ATOMS: atom_id res chain seq x y z
N MET A 1 -8.93 0.33 4.50
CA MET A 1 -7.55 0.16 5.01
C MET A 1 -6.81 -0.69 4.00
N TYR A 2 -7.24 -1.93 3.76
CA TYR A 2 -7.11 -2.59 2.46
C TYR A 2 -8.06 -1.93 1.43
N GLY A 3 -7.61 -1.84 0.17
CA GLY A 3 -8.29 -1.18 -0.93
C GLY A 3 -8.31 0.34 -0.84
N ASP A 4 -7.72 0.94 0.20
CA ASP A 4 -7.60 2.39 0.31
C ASP A 4 -6.56 2.87 -0.72
N ILE A 5 -6.87 3.96 -1.39
CA ILE A 5 -5.92 4.64 -2.27
C ILE A 5 -5.14 5.62 -1.40
N VAL A 6 -3.82 5.52 -1.43
CA VAL A 6 -2.89 6.27 -0.61
C VAL A 6 -1.80 6.90 -1.47
N TYR A 7 -1.18 7.94 -0.94
CA TYR A 7 0.02 8.55 -1.52
C TYR A 7 1.17 8.53 -0.51
N ASP A 8 2.39 8.51 -1.05
CA ASP A 8 3.61 8.63 -0.27
C ASP A 8 3.87 10.10 0.06
N ARG A 9 3.64 10.47 1.32
CA ARG A 9 3.79 11.85 1.80
C ARG A 9 5.23 12.36 1.82
N ASP A 10 6.20 11.46 1.76
CA ASP A 10 7.62 11.83 1.72
C ASP A 10 8.08 12.16 0.30
N ARG A 11 7.24 11.85 -0.71
CA ARG A 11 7.49 12.16 -2.12
C ARG A 11 6.63 13.30 -2.64
N VAL A 12 5.40 13.45 -2.14
CA VAL A 12 4.43 14.39 -2.67
C VAL A 12 3.73 15.11 -1.51
N ASP A 13 3.64 16.43 -1.61
CA ASP A 13 2.84 17.25 -0.68
C ASP A 13 1.35 17.09 -0.98
N GLU A 14 0.50 17.13 0.05
CA GLU A 14 -0.96 16.93 -0.06
C GLU A 14 -1.62 17.85 -1.11
N ASP A 15 -1.14 19.09 -1.21
CA ASP A 15 -1.65 20.10 -2.16
C ASP A 15 -1.25 19.81 -3.63
N GLU A 16 -0.34 18.87 -3.87
CA GLU A 16 0.18 18.46 -5.18
C GLU A 16 -0.33 17.08 -5.63
N VAL A 17 -1.16 16.41 -4.81
CA VAL A 17 -1.72 15.10 -5.15
C VAL A 17 -2.88 15.25 -6.12
N GLU A 18 -2.61 15.04 -7.41
CA GLU A 18 -3.61 14.97 -8.49
C GLU A 18 -3.68 13.54 -9.06
N GLU A 19 -4.89 13.03 -9.35
CA GLU A 19 -5.11 11.65 -9.85
C GLU A 19 -4.34 11.33 -11.15
N GLU A 20 -4.15 12.31 -12.03
CA GLU A 20 -3.57 12.06 -13.36
C GLU A 20 -2.02 12.13 -13.38
N ASP A 21 -1.38 12.70 -12.37
CA ASP A 21 0.08 12.94 -12.35
C ASP A 21 0.79 12.35 -11.11
N THR A 22 0.05 11.93 -10.08
CA THR A 22 0.64 11.38 -8.85
C THR A 22 0.64 9.87 -8.89
N SER A 23 1.79 9.25 -8.56
CA SER A 23 1.87 7.81 -8.30
C SER A 23 1.05 7.45 -7.07
N LEU A 24 -0.25 7.23 -7.27
CA LEU A 24 -1.18 6.73 -6.27
C LEU A 24 -0.96 5.23 -6.09
N PHE A 25 -1.02 4.79 -4.84
CA PHE A 25 -0.88 3.38 -4.50
C PHE A 25 -2.16 2.87 -3.87
N VAL A 26 -2.45 1.59 -4.10
CA VAL A 26 -3.54 0.88 -3.44
C VAL A 26 -2.94 0.02 -2.33
N VAL A 27 -3.53 0.08 -1.14
CA VAL A 27 -3.16 -0.82 -0.05
C VAL A 27 -3.69 -2.22 -0.33
N VAL A 28 -2.79 -3.17 -0.59
CA VAL A 28 -3.14 -4.53 -1.01
C VAL A 28 -3.08 -5.55 0.14
N ASN A 29 -2.21 -5.33 1.11
CA ASN A 29 -2.01 -6.25 2.23
C ASN A 29 -1.57 -5.49 3.50
N LEU A 30 -1.97 -5.99 4.67
CA LEU A 30 -1.64 -5.43 5.98
C LEU A 30 -1.03 -6.52 6.87
N PRO A 31 0.27 -6.80 6.73
CA PRO A 31 0.91 -7.81 7.53
C PRO A 31 0.91 -7.43 9.02
N GLU A 32 0.69 -8.41 9.90
CA GLU A 32 0.81 -8.24 11.35
C GLU A 32 2.30 -8.23 11.78
N ALA A 33 3.08 -7.28 11.26
CA ALA A 33 4.51 -7.14 11.50
C ALA A 33 4.92 -5.67 11.56
N SER A 34 5.93 -5.36 12.38
CA SER A 34 6.52 -4.03 12.42
C SER A 34 7.58 -3.83 11.34
N ILE A 35 7.87 -2.56 11.01
CA ILE A 35 8.86 -2.22 9.98
C ILE A 35 10.28 -2.71 10.31
N ALA A 36 10.61 -2.94 11.58
CA ALA A 36 11.89 -3.50 12.00
C ALA A 36 11.97 -5.04 11.93
N GLU A 37 10.83 -5.71 11.73
CA GLU A 37 10.74 -7.17 11.62
C GLU A 37 10.57 -7.62 10.16
N TRP A 38 10.11 -6.72 9.29
CA TRP A 38 9.84 -7.04 7.88
C TRP A 38 11.07 -6.80 7.01
N GLU A 39 11.63 -7.90 6.51
CA GLU A 39 12.76 -7.90 5.58
C GLU A 39 12.29 -7.63 4.14
N VAL A 40 12.98 -6.73 3.45
CA VAL A 40 12.70 -6.34 2.06
C VAL A 40 13.73 -6.89 1.08
N ASP A 41 14.99 -6.98 1.51
CA ASP A 41 16.14 -7.45 0.73
C ASP A 41 17.14 -8.13 1.68
N ASP A 42 18.22 -8.73 1.16
CA ASP A 42 19.23 -9.56 1.87
C ASP A 42 19.75 -8.93 3.19
N GLY A 43 18.99 -9.08 4.27
CA GLY A 43 19.24 -8.51 5.60
C GLY A 43 18.87 -7.04 5.79
N GLU A 44 18.15 -6.39 4.86
CA GLU A 44 17.61 -5.03 5.00
C GLU A 44 16.13 -5.10 5.40
N THR A 45 15.74 -4.35 6.43
CA THR A 45 14.34 -4.20 6.87
C THR A 45 13.70 -2.92 6.33
N VAL A 46 12.38 -2.81 6.42
CA VAL A 46 11.67 -1.55 6.11
C VAL A 46 12.19 -0.40 7.00
N ALA A 47 12.51 -0.68 8.26
CA ALA A 47 13.09 0.30 9.17
C ALA A 47 14.50 0.78 8.74
N ASP A 48 15.29 -0.07 8.08
CA ASP A 48 16.61 0.33 7.56
C ASP A 48 16.47 1.27 6.35
N ARG A 49 15.47 1.02 5.50
CA ARG A 49 15.13 1.86 4.35
C ARG A 49 14.56 3.22 4.79
N ASP A 50 13.75 3.21 5.84
CA ASP A 50 12.98 4.35 6.33
C ASP A 50 13.27 4.67 7.82
N PRO A 51 14.53 5.03 8.18
CA PRO A 51 15.02 5.05 9.56
C PRO A 51 14.47 6.18 10.44
N HIS A 52 13.72 7.12 9.85
CA HIS A 52 13.09 8.22 10.59
C HIS A 52 11.68 7.89 11.08
N TYR A 53 11.12 6.75 10.68
CA TYR A 53 9.88 6.23 11.26
C TYR A 53 10.19 5.35 12.48
N PRO A 54 9.25 5.25 13.44
CA PRO A 54 9.43 4.38 14.59
C PRO A 54 9.61 2.93 14.13
N PRO A 55 10.61 2.18 14.63
CA PRO A 55 10.82 0.77 14.24
C PRO A 55 9.64 -0.14 14.59
N THR A 56 8.79 0.30 15.51
CA THR A 56 7.55 -0.37 15.92
C THR A 56 6.33 0.05 15.08
N ASP A 57 6.50 0.88 14.05
CA ASP A 57 5.42 1.22 13.12
C ASP A 57 5.01 -0.01 12.32
N ASP A 58 3.74 -0.07 11.94
CA ASP A 58 3.16 -1.18 11.21
C ASP A 58 3.60 -1.14 9.73
N VAL A 59 3.75 -2.31 9.12
CA VAL A 59 4.00 -2.44 7.68
C VAL A 59 2.69 -2.37 6.91
N VAL A 60 2.69 -1.59 5.84
CA VAL A 60 1.61 -1.53 4.86
C VAL A 60 2.18 -1.89 3.50
N VAL A 61 1.61 -2.87 2.83
CA VAL A 61 2.03 -3.26 1.49
C VAL A 61 1.12 -2.60 0.46
N VAL A 62 1.73 -1.93 -0.51
CA VAL A 62 1.03 -1.20 -1.55
C VAL A 62 1.51 -1.58 -2.94
N VAL A 63 0.65 -1.34 -3.94
CA VAL A 63 0.95 -1.49 -5.37
C VAL A 63 0.48 -0.23 -6.09
N GLU A 64 1.16 0.17 -7.16
CA GLU A 64 0.71 1.28 -8.01
C GLU A 64 -0.68 0.99 -8.59
N ARG A 65 -1.58 1.97 -8.50
CA ARG A 65 -2.98 1.81 -8.94
C ARG A 65 -3.06 1.38 -10.41
N ASP A 66 -2.31 2.03 -11.28
CA ASP A 66 -2.32 1.74 -12.72
C ASP A 66 -1.88 0.29 -13.03
N VAL A 67 -0.93 -0.23 -12.25
CA VAL A 67 -0.47 -1.63 -12.39
C VAL A 67 -1.57 -2.59 -11.98
N LEU A 68 -2.32 -2.30 -10.92
CA LEU A 68 -3.46 -3.12 -10.53
C LEU A 68 -4.61 -3.02 -11.53
N ASP A 69 -4.90 -1.83 -12.06
CA ASP A 69 -5.92 -1.64 -13.09
C ASP A 69 -5.61 -2.45 -14.37
N GLU A 70 -4.33 -2.62 -14.71
CA GLU A 70 -3.87 -3.41 -15.86
C GLU A 70 -3.83 -4.92 -15.57
N GLU A 71 -3.17 -5.34 -14.49
CA GLU A 71 -2.84 -6.74 -14.23
C GLU A 71 -3.93 -7.48 -13.43
N ILE A 72 -4.67 -6.77 -12.58
CA ILE A 72 -5.75 -7.33 -11.75
C ILE A 72 -7.00 -6.43 -11.85
N PRO A 73 -7.66 -6.29 -13.02
CA PRO A 73 -8.69 -5.27 -13.23
C PRO A 73 -9.92 -5.32 -12.31
N SER A 74 -10.11 -6.43 -11.60
CA SER A 74 -11.18 -6.61 -10.59
C SER A 74 -10.66 -6.45 -9.16
N TRP A 75 -9.52 -5.78 -8.96
CA TRP A 75 -8.92 -5.58 -7.63
C TRP A 75 -9.84 -4.76 -6.72
N ASP A 76 -10.60 -3.84 -7.31
CA ASP A 76 -11.55 -2.98 -6.64
C ASP A 76 -12.77 -3.79 -6.17
N GLU A 77 -13.25 -4.79 -6.91
CA GLU A 77 -14.41 -5.59 -6.53
C GLU A 77 -14.20 -6.55 -5.33
N ARG A 78 -12.97 -6.66 -4.81
CA ARG A 78 -12.58 -7.68 -3.83
C ARG A 78 -12.88 -7.27 -2.40
N GLU A 79 -13.51 -8.14 -1.62
CA GLU A 79 -13.84 -7.90 -0.20
C GLU A 79 -12.70 -8.21 0.81
N ALA A 80 -11.56 -8.72 0.33
CA ALA A 80 -10.46 -9.20 1.18
C ALA A 80 -9.10 -8.90 0.56
N GLU A 81 -8.09 -8.81 1.42
CA GLU A 81 -6.69 -8.55 1.06
C GLU A 81 -6.20 -9.37 -0.14
N LEU A 82 -5.27 -8.77 -0.87
CA LEU A 82 -4.49 -9.44 -1.91
C LEU A 82 -3.33 -10.16 -1.20
N PRO A 83 -3.33 -11.50 -1.14
CA PRO A 83 -2.19 -12.22 -0.58
C PRO A 83 -0.97 -11.97 -1.48
N LEU A 84 0.20 -11.79 -0.87
CA LEU A 84 1.44 -11.50 -1.60
C LEU A 84 1.76 -12.58 -2.64
N GLU A 85 1.48 -13.84 -2.31
CA GLU A 85 1.62 -14.97 -3.24
C GLU A 85 0.85 -14.77 -4.56
N ALA A 86 -0.37 -14.20 -4.50
CA ALA A 86 -1.16 -13.93 -5.70
C ALA A 86 -0.59 -12.76 -6.52
N LEU A 87 0.04 -11.78 -5.87
CA LEU A 87 0.74 -10.69 -6.55
C LEU A 87 2.00 -11.23 -7.26
N ASP A 88 2.75 -12.10 -6.60
CA ASP A 88 3.91 -12.79 -7.18
C ASP A 88 3.52 -13.64 -8.39
N GLU A 89 2.42 -14.41 -8.29
CA GLU A 89 1.88 -15.21 -9.40
C GLU A 89 1.41 -14.36 -10.58
N ALA A 90 0.88 -13.17 -10.31
CA ALA A 90 0.50 -12.19 -11.31
C ALA A 90 1.69 -11.39 -11.87
N GLY A 91 2.89 -11.53 -11.30
CA GLY A 91 4.06 -10.73 -11.69
C GLY A 91 3.96 -9.25 -11.29
N VAL A 92 3.08 -8.94 -10.33
CA VAL A 92 2.82 -7.59 -9.84
C VAL A 92 3.82 -7.25 -8.73
N ALA A 93 4.65 -6.25 -8.97
CA ALA A 93 5.56 -5.75 -7.96
C ALA A 93 4.81 -4.99 -6.86
N TYR A 94 5.10 -5.31 -5.60
CA TYR A 94 4.56 -4.63 -4.43
C TYR A 94 5.67 -4.00 -3.60
N THR A 95 5.33 -2.94 -2.86
CA THR A 95 6.27 -2.22 -2.01
C THR A 95 5.73 -2.12 -0.58
N PRO A 96 6.49 -2.59 0.43
CA PRO A 96 6.17 -2.35 1.82
C PRO A 96 6.64 -0.95 2.25
N TYR A 97 5.80 -0.23 3.00
CA TYR A 97 6.11 1.06 3.60
C TYR A 97 5.72 1.10 5.08
N PRO A 98 6.32 2.01 5.88
CA PRO A 98 5.78 2.38 7.19
C PRO A 98 4.38 2.97 7.08
N SER A 99 3.47 2.56 7.96
CA SER A 99 2.08 3.04 7.95
C SER A 99 1.98 4.57 8.03
N LEU A 100 2.88 5.21 8.80
CA LEU A 100 2.87 6.66 9.02
C LEU A 100 3.37 7.47 7.82
N ARG A 101 4.03 6.82 6.86
CA ARG A 101 4.49 7.40 5.59
C ARG A 101 3.34 7.55 4.59
N LEU A 102 2.32 6.70 4.69
CA LEU A 102 1.22 6.71 3.76
C LEU A 102 0.11 7.63 4.25
N ARG A 103 -0.45 8.42 3.33
CA ARG A 103 -1.63 9.25 3.58
C ARG A 103 -2.78 8.80 2.71
N LEU A 104 -3.97 8.78 3.31
CA LEU A 104 -5.20 8.43 2.62
C LEU A 104 -5.52 9.49 1.57
N TYR A 105 -5.63 9.07 0.32
CA TYR A 105 -6.18 9.87 -0.77
C TYR A 105 -7.69 9.63 -0.86
N GLU A 106 -8.08 8.37 -1.06
CA GLU A 106 -9.48 7.95 -1.18
C GLU A 106 -9.71 6.68 -0.35
N PRO A 107 -10.76 6.64 0.50
CA PRO A 107 -11.12 5.42 1.20
C PRO A 107 -11.58 4.36 0.21
N SER A 108 -11.26 3.10 0.49
CA SER A 108 -11.81 1.98 -0.27
C SER A 108 -13.34 2.08 -0.32
N HIS A 109 -13.92 1.97 -1.51
CA HIS A 109 -15.36 1.85 -1.73
C HIS A 109 -15.98 0.62 -1.03
N LEU A 110 -15.16 -0.36 -0.63
CA LEU A 110 -15.59 -1.46 0.24
C LEU A 110 -16.09 -0.97 1.62
N ARG A 111 -15.65 0.21 2.07
CA ARG A 111 -16.08 0.81 3.34
C ARG A 111 -17.50 1.38 3.26
N ASP A 112 -18.00 1.69 2.07
CA ASP A 112 -19.37 2.23 1.86
C ASP A 112 -20.46 1.15 1.93
N SER A 113 -20.11 -0.14 1.99
CA SER A 113 -21.09 -1.24 2.02
C SER A 113 -21.75 -1.48 3.40
N THR A 114 -21.48 -0.63 4.39
CA THR A 114 -22.17 -0.68 5.69
C THR A 114 -23.30 0.35 5.74
N PHE A 115 -24.38 0.20 4.96
CA PHE A 115 -25.75 0.63 5.34
C PHE A 115 -26.73 0.28 4.21
N SER A 116 -27.42 -0.86 4.33
CA SER A 116 -28.84 -0.99 3.94
C SER A 116 -29.54 -2.07 4.77
#